data_AF-A0A958VQ70-F1
#
_entry.id   AF-A0A958VQ70-F1
#
_cell.length_a   1.000
_cell.length_b   1.000
_cell.length_c   1.000
_cell.angle_alpha   90.00
_cell.angle_beta   90.00
_cell.angle_gamma   90.00
#
_symmetry.space_group_name_H-M   'P 1'
#
loop_
_entity.id
_entity.type
_entity.pdbx_description
1 polymer ?
#
loop_
_entity_poly.entity_id
_entity_poly.type
_entity_poly.pdbx_seq_one_letter_code
_entity_poly.pdbx_strand_id
1 'polypeptide(L)' 'MKDYSIDINCDLGEGIGNDALLMPLLSSCNIACGGHTGDEKSMKETIKLALEHGVKIGAHPSYPDRENFGRKEIDIT' A
#
# COMPACT_ATOMS: atom_id res chain seq x y z
N MET A 1 -6.23 -33.62 2.99
CA MET A 1 -5.31 -32.53 3.38
C MET A 1 -6.18 -31.32 3.73
N LYS A 2 -5.78 -30.48 4.69
CA LYS A 2 -6.52 -29.23 4.96
C LYS A 2 -6.16 -28.22 3.86
N ASP A 3 -7.16 -27.65 3.22
CA ASP A 3 -6.97 -26.50 2.34
C ASP A 3 -6.81 -25.25 3.21
N TYR A 4 -5.64 -24.63 3.11
CA TYR A 4 -5.36 -23.34 3.76
C TYR A 4 -5.52 -22.23 2.72
N SER A 5 -6.32 -21.22 3.06
CA SER A 5 -6.36 -19.97 2.33
C SER A 5 -5.48 -18.96 3.07
N ILE A 6 -4.56 -18.33 2.34
CA ILE A 6 -3.60 -17.36 2.89
C ILE A 6 -3.79 -16.04 2.13
N ASP A 7 -3.85 -14.94 2.87
CA ASP A 7 -3.84 -13.60 2.30
C ASP A 7 -2.40 -13.16 2.00
N ILE A 8 -2.13 -12.80 0.76
CA ILE A 8 -0.85 -12.19 0.36
C ILE A 8 -1.08 -10.69 0.17
N ASN A 9 -0.34 -9.87 0.91
CA ASN A 9 -0.42 -8.42 0.83
C ASN A 9 0.94 -7.78 0.50
N CYS A 10 0.88 -6.55 -0.02
CA CYS A 10 2.05 -5.72 -0.29
C CYS A 10 1.70 -4.25 -0.08
N ASP A 11 2.68 -3.46 0.37
CA ASP A 11 2.59 -2.01 0.48
C ASP A 11 2.76 -1.38 -0.91
N LEU A 12 1.79 -0.58 -1.34
CA LEU A 12 1.68 0.01 -2.67
C LEU A 12 1.34 1.51 -2.58
N GLY A 13 1.33 2.20 -3.72
CA GLY A 13 1.13 3.65 -3.78
C GLY A 13 2.34 4.44 -3.29
N GLU A 14 3.50 3.79 -3.23
CA GLU A 14 4.74 4.33 -2.65
C GLU A 14 5.67 5.05 -3.64
N GLY A 15 5.31 5.07 -4.93
CA GLY A 15 6.02 5.83 -5.97
C GLY A 15 7.13 5.07 -6.69
N ILE A 16 7.23 3.73 -6.51
CA ILE A 16 8.21 2.88 -7.21
C ILE A 16 7.80 2.60 -8.67
N GLY A 17 6.50 2.76 -9.00
CA GLY A 17 5.99 2.63 -10.38
C GLY A 17 5.79 1.19 -10.86
N ASN A 18 5.80 0.22 -9.94
CA ASN A 18 5.62 -1.20 -10.24
C ASN A 18 4.32 -1.79 -9.64
N ASP A 19 3.44 -0.98 -9.06
CA ASP A 19 2.16 -1.40 -8.46
C ASP A 19 1.36 -2.33 -9.40
N ALA A 20 1.23 -1.94 -10.67
CA ALA A 20 0.47 -2.69 -11.67
C ALA A 20 1.04 -4.10 -11.93
N LEU A 21 2.35 -4.30 -11.76
CA LEU A 21 2.99 -5.61 -11.92
C LEU A 21 2.69 -6.53 -10.73
N LEU A 22 2.42 -5.96 -9.55
CA LEU A 22 2.17 -6.69 -8.32
C LEU A 22 0.70 -7.07 -8.16
N MET A 23 -0.25 -6.22 -8.57
CA MET A 23 -1.68 -6.45 -8.36
C MET A 23 -2.20 -7.84 -8.74
N PRO A 24 -1.80 -8.47 -9.87
CA PRO A 24 -2.28 -9.81 -10.24
C PRO A 24 -1.85 -10.92 -9.27
N LEU A 25 -0.90 -10.66 -8.38
CA LEU A 25 -0.31 -11.61 -7.44
C LEU A 25 -0.84 -11.47 -6.01
N LEU A 26 -1.64 -10.44 -5.74
CA LEU A 26 -2.02 -10.05 -4.38
C LEU A 26 -3.47 -10.41 -4.04
N SER A 27 -3.71 -10.68 -2.77
CA SER A 27 -5.04 -10.76 -2.17
C SER A 27 -5.48 -9.40 -1.62
N SER A 28 -4.53 -8.64 -1.06
CA SER A 28 -4.75 -7.31 -0.49
C SER A 28 -3.60 -6.35 -0.83
N CYS A 29 -3.84 -5.05 -0.79
CA CYS A 29 -2.80 -4.02 -0.89
C CYS A 29 -2.95 -2.96 0.21
N ASN A 30 -1.84 -2.50 0.76
CA ASN A 30 -1.81 -1.44 1.76
C ASN A 30 -1.33 -0.15 1.06
N ILE A 31 -2.21 0.84 0.93
CA ILE A 31 -1.95 2.04 0.12
C ILE A 31 -1.41 3.17 1.01
N ALA A 32 -0.24 3.70 0.66
CA ALA A 32 0.38 4.82 1.38
C ALA A 32 -0.55 6.03 1.51
N CYS A 33 -0.60 6.63 2.69
CA CYS A 33 -1.57 7.66 3.05
C CYS A 33 -1.01 9.10 3.09
N GLY A 34 0.20 9.34 2.59
CA GLY A 34 0.82 10.67 2.52
C GLY A 34 1.79 11.03 3.64
N GLY A 35 1.85 10.24 4.71
CA GLY A 35 2.78 10.45 5.84
C GLY A 35 4.24 10.25 5.43
N HIS A 36 4.60 9.03 5.04
CA HIS A 36 5.95 8.68 4.61
C HIS A 36 6.13 8.85 3.11
N THR A 37 5.08 8.58 2.35
CA THR A 37 5.03 8.74 0.89
C THR A 37 3.57 8.73 0.44
N GLY A 38 3.39 8.90 -0.87
CA GLY A 38 2.09 8.96 -1.51
C GLY A 38 1.49 10.36 -1.48
N ASP A 39 0.49 10.56 -2.33
CA ASP A 39 -0.34 11.75 -2.44
C ASP A 39 -1.73 11.36 -3.00
N GLU A 40 -2.62 12.34 -3.18
CA GLU A 40 -3.97 12.08 -3.70
C GLU A 40 -3.96 11.39 -5.06
N LYS A 41 -3.00 11.72 -5.92
CA LYS A 41 -2.89 11.13 -7.25
C LYS A 41 -2.43 9.67 -7.15
N SER A 42 -1.35 9.39 -6.41
CA SER A 42 -0.86 8.02 -6.25
C SER A 42 -1.90 7.13 -5.58
N MET A 43 -2.59 7.63 -4.55
CA MET A 43 -3.69 6.90 -3.89
C MET A 43 -4.80 6.54 -4.87
N LYS A 44 -5.26 7.49 -5.70
CA LYS A 44 -6.30 7.24 -6.71
C LYS A 44 -5.87 6.23 -7.75
N GLU A 45 -4.62 6.32 -8.23
CA GLU A 45 -4.07 5.39 -9.21
C GLU A 45 -3.98 3.96 -8.65
N THR A 46 -3.44 3.80 -7.43
CA THR A 46 -3.34 2.48 -6.79
C THR A 46 -4.71 1.90 -6.43
N ILE A 47 -5.67 2.71 -5.97
CA ILE A 47 -7.06 2.27 -5.73
C ILE A 47 -7.69 1.75 -7.02
N LYS A 48 -7.53 2.50 -8.13
CA LYS A 48 -8.07 2.09 -9.43
C LYS A 48 -7.49 0.72 -9.84
N LEU A 49 -6.18 0.55 -9.73
CA LEU A 49 -5.51 -0.71 -10.05
C LEU A 49 -6.02 -1.87 -9.17
N ALA A 50 -6.22 -1.64 -7.88
CA ALA A 50 -6.72 -2.65 -6.95
C ALA A 50 -8.15 -3.09 -7.31
N LEU A 51 -9.02 -2.14 -7.64
CA LEU A 51 -10.39 -2.41 -8.08
C LEU A 51 -10.42 -3.20 -9.40
N GLU A 52 -9.55 -2.87 -10.36
CA GLU A 52 -9.44 -3.58 -11.64
C GLU A 52 -9.03 -5.06 -11.46
N HIS A 53 -8.24 -5.37 -10.43
CA HIS A 53 -7.74 -6.72 -10.16
C HIS A 53 -8.51 -7.46 -9.05
N GLY A 54 -9.52 -6.85 -8.44
CA GLY A 54 -10.27 -7.43 -7.32
C GLY A 54 -9.43 -7.59 -6.04
N VAL A 55 -8.38 -6.78 -5.87
CA VAL A 55 -7.50 -6.79 -4.69
C VAL A 55 -8.16 -5.98 -3.57
N LYS A 56 -8.14 -6.51 -2.33
CA LYS A 56 -8.68 -5.81 -1.16
C LYS A 56 -7.83 -4.59 -0.81
N ILE A 57 -8.46 -3.47 -0.50
CA ILE A 57 -7.79 -2.19 -0.23
C ILE A 57 -7.67 -1.97 1.28
N GLY A 58 -6.46 -1.70 1.76
CA GLY A 58 -6.14 -1.28 3.12
C GLY A 58 -5.39 0.06 3.14
N ALA A 59 -5.51 0.79 4.26
CA ALA A 59 -4.71 2.00 4.49
C ALA A 59 -3.33 1.62 5.03
N HIS A 60 -2.28 2.31 4.55
CA HIS A 60 -0.92 2.21 5.07
C HIS A 60 -0.49 3.56 5.67
N PRO A 61 -0.97 3.90 6.88
CA PRO A 61 -0.56 5.11 7.58
C PRO A 61 0.85 4.97 8.15
N SER A 62 1.52 6.09 8.33
CA SER A 62 2.87 6.16 8.87
C SER A 62 3.05 7.45 9.68
N TYR A 63 4.22 7.59 10.31
CA TYR A 63 4.69 8.88 10.78
C TYR A 63 4.76 9.92 9.63
N PRO A 64 4.57 11.22 9.92
CA PRO A 64 4.69 12.31 8.93
C PRO A 64 6.16 12.62 8.62
N ASP A 65 6.89 11.62 8.13
CA ASP A 65 8.33 11.68 7.90
C ASP A 65 8.68 11.15 6.51
N ARG A 66 8.59 12.04 5.52
CA ARG A 66 8.90 11.70 4.12
C ARG A 66 10.40 11.51 3.89
N GLU A 67 11.25 12.24 4.62
CA GLU A 67 12.70 12.18 4.45
C GLU A 67 13.26 10.79 4.80
N ASN A 68 12.73 10.17 5.86
CA ASN A 68 13.16 8.83 6.28
C ASN A 68 12.12 7.75 5.97
N PHE A 69 11.16 8.04 5.10
CA PHE A 69 10.14 7.09 4.66
C PHE A 69 9.33 6.47 5.81
N GLY A 70 9.07 7.25 6.86
CA GLY A 70 8.31 6.82 8.04
C GLY A 70 9.00 5.72 8.84
N ARG A 71 10.31 5.48 8.62
CA ARG A 71 11.07 4.40 9.27
C ARG A 71 11.82 4.85 10.52
N LYS A 72 11.71 6.12 10.90
CA LYS A 72 12.20 6.61 12.18
C LYS A 72 11.04 6.82 13.14
N GLU A 73 11.29 6.48 14.40
CA GLU A 73 10.37 6.77 15.49
C GLU A 73 10.25 8.29 15.66
N ILE A 74 9.02 8.75 15.84
CA ILE A 74 8.69 10.13 16.17
C ILE A 74 7.75 10.09 17.36
N ASP A 75 8.03 10.93 18.35
CA ASP A 75 7.12 11.12 19.48
C ASP A 75 5.86 11.85 18.98
N ILE A 76 4.71 11.20 19.10
CA ILE A 76 3.38 11.71 18.71
C ILE A 76 2.48 11.70 19.95
N THR A 77 1.82 12.83 20.20
CA THR A 77 0.89 13.05 21.32
C THR A 77 -0.57 12.94 20.93
#